data_AF-A0AB39VU75-F1
#
_entry.id   AF-A0AB39VU75-F1
#
_cell.length_a   1.000
_cell.length_b   1.000
_cell.length_c   1.000
_cell.angle_alpha   90.00
_cell.angle_beta   90.00
_cell.angle_gamma   90.00
#
_symmetry.space_group_name_H-M   'P 1'
#
loop_
_entity.id
_entity.type
_entity.pdbx_description
1 polymer ?
#
loop_
_entity_poly.entity_id
_entity_poly.type
_entity_poly.pdbx_seq_one_letter_code
_entity_poly.pdbx_strand_id
1 'polypeptide(L)'
;MSLYSPKEIASLAVAAGVSKSRASVANLLILGFLAGAFIAIGFLLDLHVVGTLPASWGSFGGLLGAAVFPVGLILTVLAGGELLTGNMMTLPMAWFARQISLLAVVRNWFWVTIANLIGSIAVAYFFGHVLGMTEGVFLAKSVATAQAKVSADFMHSFISGVGCNWLVCLAVWLAYASKEMGGKVIGMWFPVMAFVAIGFQHVVANMFIIPAAIFAGALTWSQYFPNFVAVFLGNALGGAGFVGLMYFMAYRPTKESAESTSQLR
;
A
#
# COMPACT_ATOMS: atom_id res chain seq x y z
N MET A 1 -13.27 -5.88 25.66
CA MET A 1 -12.18 -5.02 25.15
C MET A 1 -12.30 -4.85 23.64
N SER A 2 -12.41 -3.61 23.18
CA SER A 2 -12.51 -3.21 21.76
C SER A 2 -11.15 -3.13 21.05
N LEU A 3 -10.05 -3.32 21.79
CA LEU A 3 -8.66 -3.28 21.31
C LEU A 3 -7.92 -4.58 21.61
N TYR A 4 -7.08 -5.00 20.67
CA TYR A 4 -6.08 -6.05 20.84
C TYR A 4 -4.75 -5.44 21.30
N SER A 5 -4.04 -6.13 22.19
CA SER A 5 -2.66 -5.81 22.56
C SER A 5 -1.71 -6.02 21.39
N PRO A 6 -0.53 -5.36 21.37
CA PRO A 6 0.49 -5.61 20.34
C PRO A 6 0.86 -7.09 20.16
N LYS A 7 0.84 -7.88 21.24
CA LYS A 7 1.10 -9.33 21.18
C LYS A 7 0.00 -10.09 20.44
N GLU A 8 -1.26 -9.77 20.70
CA GLU A 8 -2.39 -10.36 19.97
C GLU A 8 -2.38 -9.95 18.49
N ILE A 9 -2.03 -8.69 18.19
CA ILE A 9 -1.91 -8.22 16.80
C ILE A 9 -0.83 -9.01 16.05
N ALA A 10 0.30 -9.31 16.69
CA ALA A 10 1.35 -10.13 16.07
C ALA A 10 0.82 -11.52 15.65
N SER A 11 0.04 -12.17 16.52
CA SER A 11 -0.63 -13.44 16.20
C SER A 11 -1.65 -13.31 15.06
N LEU A 12 -2.44 -12.24 15.04
CA LEU A 12 -3.39 -11.95 13.96
C LEU A 12 -2.68 -11.73 12.61
N ALA A 13 -1.56 -10.98 12.61
CA ALA A 13 -0.78 -10.72 11.40
C ALA A 13 -0.13 -12.01 10.85
N VAL A 14 0.37 -12.89 11.72
CA VAL A 14 0.87 -14.23 11.34
C VAL A 14 -0.25 -15.07 10.73
N ALA A 15 -1.41 -15.14 11.39
CA ALA A 15 -2.56 -15.91 10.89
C ALA A 15 -3.05 -15.39 9.53
N ALA A 16 -3.06 -14.06 9.34
CA ALA A 16 -3.37 -13.44 8.06
C ALA A 16 -2.36 -13.85 6.97
N GLY A 17 -1.05 -13.83 7.29
CA GLY A 17 0.00 -14.31 6.38
C GLY A 17 -0.19 -15.77 5.96
N VAL A 18 -0.49 -16.67 6.92
CA VAL A 18 -0.77 -18.08 6.61
C VAL A 18 -1.97 -18.21 5.68
N SER A 19 -3.07 -17.53 5.97
CA SER A 19 -4.27 -17.55 5.12
C SER A 19 -3.97 -17.10 3.70
N LYS A 20 -3.29 -15.96 3.54
CA LYS A 20 -2.91 -15.38 2.24
C LYS A 20 -1.95 -16.25 1.44
N SER A 21 -1.07 -17.00 2.11
CA SER A 21 -0.16 -17.94 1.45
C SER A 21 -0.88 -19.11 0.75
N ARG A 22 -2.07 -19.48 1.26
CA ARG A 22 -2.89 -20.60 0.79
C ARG A 22 -3.94 -20.18 -0.25
N ALA A 23 -4.08 -18.88 -0.51
CA ALA A 23 -5.04 -18.38 -1.50
C ALA A 23 -4.75 -18.95 -2.91
N SER A 24 -5.82 -19.23 -3.65
CA SER A 24 -5.74 -19.62 -5.06
C SER A 24 -5.19 -18.47 -5.89
N VAL A 25 -4.54 -18.77 -7.02
CA VAL A 25 -4.03 -17.72 -7.93
C VAL A 25 -5.18 -16.84 -8.42
N ALA A 26 -6.35 -17.42 -8.73
CA ALA A 26 -7.53 -16.67 -9.12
C ALA A 26 -7.94 -15.62 -8.06
N ASN A 27 -7.97 -15.99 -6.78
CA ASN A 27 -8.30 -15.06 -5.70
C ASN A 27 -7.24 -13.96 -5.55
N LEU A 28 -5.95 -14.30 -5.67
CA LEU A 28 -4.86 -13.31 -5.64
C LEU A 28 -4.97 -12.30 -6.79
N LEU A 29 -5.36 -12.77 -7.98
CA LEU A 29 -5.55 -11.91 -9.15
C LEU A 29 -6.77 -10.99 -9.01
N ILE A 30 -7.92 -11.53 -8.58
CA ILE A 30 -9.16 -10.74 -8.42
C ILE A 30 -9.01 -9.72 -7.30
N LEU A 31 -8.61 -10.15 -6.11
CA LEU A 31 -8.48 -9.27 -4.95
C LEU A 31 -7.28 -8.32 -5.10
N GLY A 32 -6.23 -8.76 -5.81
CA GLY A 32 -5.10 -7.90 -6.14
C GLY A 32 -5.45 -6.82 -7.16
N PHE A 33 -6.26 -7.15 -8.17
CA PHE A 33 -6.78 -6.15 -9.10
C PHE A 33 -7.57 -5.06 -8.35
N LEU A 34 -8.49 -5.48 -7.48
CA LEU A 34 -9.29 -4.55 -6.67
C LEU A 34 -8.42 -3.67 -5.78
N ALA A 35 -7.44 -4.22 -5.08
CA ALA A 35 -6.52 -3.45 -4.25
C ALA A 35 -5.71 -2.42 -5.06
N GLY A 36 -5.21 -2.81 -6.25
CA GLY A 36 -4.52 -1.87 -7.15
C GLY A 36 -5.41 -0.73 -7.62
N ALA A 37 -6.66 -1.05 -7.97
CA ALA A 37 -7.66 -0.06 -8.36
C ALA A 37 -8.05 0.87 -7.19
N PHE A 38 -8.22 0.35 -5.97
CA PHE A 38 -8.57 1.17 -4.79
C PHE A 38 -7.46 2.16 -4.43
N ILE A 39 -6.19 1.74 -4.46
CA ILE A 39 -5.06 2.65 -4.24
C ILE A 39 -5.01 3.71 -5.35
N ALA A 40 -5.24 3.33 -6.60
CA ALA A 40 -5.31 4.26 -7.72
C ALA A 40 -6.45 5.28 -7.59
N ILE A 41 -7.64 4.85 -7.12
CA ILE A 41 -8.78 5.74 -6.84
C ILE A 41 -8.44 6.73 -5.72
N GLY A 42 -7.77 6.28 -4.65
CA GLY A 42 -7.30 7.17 -3.59
C GLY A 42 -6.35 8.25 -4.11
N PHE A 43 -5.43 7.88 -5.02
CA PHE A 43 -4.52 8.83 -5.64
C PHE A 43 -5.23 9.74 -6.66
N LEU A 44 -6.21 9.23 -7.40
CA LEU A 44 -7.01 10.05 -8.30
C LEU A 44 -7.78 11.13 -7.53
N LEU A 45 -8.34 10.77 -6.36
CA LEU A 45 -9.01 11.72 -5.48
C LEU A 45 -8.05 12.78 -4.93
N ASP A 46 -6.85 12.39 -4.49
CA ASP A 46 -5.78 13.30 -4.09
C ASP A 46 -5.45 14.30 -5.22
N LEU A 47 -5.20 13.81 -6.44
CA LEU A 47 -4.95 14.66 -7.60
C LEU A 47 -6.09 15.65 -7.88
N HIS A 48 -7.35 15.21 -7.71
CA HIS A 48 -8.51 16.07 -7.94
C HIS A 48 -8.64 17.16 -6.89
N VAL A 49 -8.40 16.82 -5.62
CA VAL A 49 -8.39 17.80 -4.54
C VAL A 49 -7.26 18.81 -4.74
N VAL A 50 -6.05 18.37 -5.11
CA VAL A 50 -4.90 19.27 -5.23
C VAL A 50 -4.89 20.06 -6.54
N GLY A 51 -5.30 19.43 -7.65
CA GLY A 51 -5.14 19.97 -9.00
C GLY A 51 -5.99 21.20 -9.31
N THR A 52 -7.10 21.41 -8.58
CA THR A 52 -7.98 22.57 -8.77
C THR A 52 -7.86 23.63 -7.67
N LEU A 53 -6.99 23.43 -6.68
CA LEU A 53 -6.83 24.41 -5.60
C LEU A 53 -6.01 25.63 -6.07
N PRO A 54 -6.31 26.83 -5.55
CA PRO A 54 -5.52 28.03 -5.86
C PRO A 54 -4.08 27.85 -5.41
N ALA A 55 -3.12 28.28 -6.24
CA ALA A 55 -1.69 28.20 -5.90
C ALA A 55 -1.32 28.94 -4.60
N SER A 56 -2.10 29.96 -4.21
CA SER A 56 -1.94 30.70 -2.95
C SER A 56 -2.11 29.85 -1.69
N TRP A 57 -2.72 28.66 -1.80
CA TRP A 57 -2.88 27.74 -0.67
C TRP A 57 -1.60 26.99 -0.31
N GLY A 58 -0.59 26.99 -1.20
CA GLY A 58 0.72 26.43 -0.94
C GLY A 58 0.69 24.99 -0.40
N SER A 59 1.38 24.76 0.72
CA SER A 59 1.48 23.44 1.36
C SER A 59 0.16 22.92 1.93
N PHE A 60 -0.82 23.79 2.17
CA PHE A 60 -2.13 23.37 2.67
C PHE A 60 -2.89 22.52 1.63
N GLY A 61 -2.71 22.79 0.34
CA GLY A 61 -3.28 21.94 -0.72
C GLY A 61 -2.73 20.51 -0.66
N GLY A 62 -1.42 20.35 -0.48
CA GLY A 62 -0.80 19.03 -0.31
C GLY A 62 -1.30 18.29 0.93
N LEU A 63 -1.57 19.00 2.02
CA LEU A 63 -2.16 18.41 3.23
C LEU A 63 -3.59 17.88 2.97
N LEU A 64 -4.42 18.62 2.23
CA LEU A 64 -5.77 18.18 1.88
C LEU A 64 -5.76 16.95 0.97
N GLY A 65 -4.88 16.93 -0.04
CA GLY A 65 -4.65 15.77 -0.89
C GLY A 65 -4.22 14.53 -0.09
N ALA A 66 -3.24 14.71 0.79
CA ALA A 66 -2.78 13.66 1.70
C ALA A 66 -3.87 13.17 2.66
N ALA A 67 -4.79 14.05 3.07
CA ALA A 67 -5.89 13.68 3.96
C ALA A 67 -6.96 12.81 3.26
N VAL A 68 -7.15 12.94 1.95
CA VAL A 68 -8.16 12.15 1.21
C VAL A 68 -7.62 10.84 0.62
N PHE A 69 -6.31 10.76 0.38
CA PHE A 69 -5.64 9.55 -0.12
C PHE A 69 -5.94 8.25 0.67
N PRO A 70 -6.07 8.25 2.01
CA PRO A 70 -6.31 7.04 2.82
C PRO A 70 -7.53 6.21 2.41
N VAL A 71 -8.49 6.78 1.68
CA VAL A 71 -9.65 6.04 1.15
C VAL A 71 -9.23 4.76 0.40
N GLY A 72 -8.09 4.77 -0.31
CA GLY A 72 -7.62 3.61 -1.04
C GLY A 72 -7.27 2.42 -0.13
N LEU A 73 -6.56 2.68 0.99
CA LEU A 73 -6.22 1.61 1.94
C LEU A 73 -7.46 1.19 2.76
N ILE A 74 -8.33 2.14 3.10
CA ILE A 74 -9.59 1.87 3.80
C ILE A 74 -10.45 0.88 2.99
N LEU A 75 -10.64 1.13 1.69
CA LEU A 75 -11.36 0.22 0.80
C LEU A 75 -10.66 -1.14 0.72
N THR A 76 -9.35 -1.14 0.53
CA THR A 76 -8.54 -2.37 0.44
C THR A 76 -8.72 -3.27 1.67
N VAL A 77 -8.67 -2.69 2.87
CA VAL A 77 -8.72 -3.48 4.12
C VAL A 77 -10.14 -3.85 4.51
N LEU A 78 -11.13 -2.97 4.28
CA LEU A 78 -12.49 -3.15 4.80
C LEU A 78 -13.46 -3.73 3.78
N ALA A 79 -13.36 -3.37 2.50
CA ALA A 79 -14.14 -4.00 1.42
C ALA A 79 -13.52 -5.33 0.96
N GLY A 80 -12.21 -5.49 1.18
CA GLY A 80 -11.47 -6.70 0.86
C GLY A 80 -10.66 -6.56 -0.43
N GLY A 81 -9.34 -6.71 -0.29
CA GLY A 81 -8.37 -6.66 -1.38
C GLY A 81 -7.03 -7.24 -0.94
N GLU A 82 -6.24 -7.69 -1.91
CA GLU A 82 -4.89 -8.20 -1.67
C GLU A 82 -3.87 -7.15 -2.10
N LEU A 83 -3.37 -6.39 -1.14
CA LEU A 83 -2.39 -5.33 -1.39
C LEU A 83 -0.97 -5.82 -1.12
N LEU A 84 -0.10 -5.68 -2.11
CA LEU A 84 1.31 -6.07 -2.07
C LEU A 84 2.02 -5.54 -0.82
N THR A 85 1.88 -4.25 -0.55
CA THR A 85 2.61 -3.55 0.52
C THR A 85 2.20 -4.00 1.92
N GLY A 86 0.92 -4.33 2.14
CA GLY A 86 0.49 -5.00 3.38
C GLY A 86 0.95 -6.47 3.48
N ASN A 87 1.02 -7.15 2.34
CA ASN A 87 1.55 -8.52 2.24
C ASN A 87 3.06 -8.58 2.47
N MET A 88 3.78 -7.46 2.28
CA MET A 88 5.18 -7.32 2.62
C MET A 88 5.45 -7.34 4.14
N MET A 89 4.43 -7.24 4.99
CA MET A 89 4.54 -7.47 6.44
C MET A 89 4.00 -8.85 6.84
N THR A 90 2.74 -9.15 6.48
CA THR A 90 2.02 -10.32 7.02
C THR A 90 2.66 -11.65 6.62
N LEU A 91 3.11 -11.80 5.37
CA LEU A 91 3.73 -13.03 4.89
C LEU A 91 5.12 -13.26 5.50
N PRO A 92 6.03 -12.27 5.54
CA PRO A 92 7.28 -12.42 6.29
C PRO A 92 7.07 -12.80 7.75
N MET A 93 6.08 -12.22 8.45
CA MET A 93 5.76 -12.63 9.83
C MET A 93 5.39 -14.12 9.92
N ALA A 94 4.54 -14.62 9.01
CA ALA A 94 4.19 -16.04 8.97
C ALA A 94 5.39 -16.94 8.60
N TRP A 95 6.30 -16.45 7.76
CA TRP A 95 7.54 -17.14 7.41
C TRP A 95 8.52 -17.18 8.59
N PHE A 96 8.71 -16.08 9.32
CA PHE A 96 9.53 -16.02 10.53
C PHE A 96 8.97 -16.92 11.64
N ALA A 97 7.63 -17.04 11.71
CA ALA A 97 6.94 -18.00 12.57
C ALA A 97 7.08 -19.47 12.10
N ARG A 98 7.76 -19.71 10.98
CA ARG A 98 7.95 -21.03 10.33
C ARG A 98 6.64 -21.73 9.97
N GLN A 99 5.57 -20.98 9.71
CA GLN A 99 4.26 -21.54 9.33
C GLN A 99 4.06 -21.62 7.81
N ILE A 100 4.90 -20.92 7.05
CA ILE A 100 4.93 -20.95 5.58
C ILE A 100 6.37 -20.97 5.07
N SER A 101 6.58 -21.38 3.81
CA SER A 101 7.88 -21.34 3.17
C SER A 101 8.19 -19.97 2.57
N LEU A 102 9.48 -19.67 2.37
CA LEU A 102 9.90 -18.47 1.64
C LEU A 102 9.33 -18.43 0.21
N LEU A 103 9.22 -19.59 -0.44
CA LEU A 103 8.62 -19.72 -1.77
C LEU A 103 7.14 -19.27 -1.76
N ALA A 104 6.40 -19.50 -0.68
CA ALA A 104 5.02 -19.02 -0.56
C ALA A 104 4.95 -17.49 -0.46
N VAL A 105 5.92 -16.85 0.20
CA VAL A 105 6.06 -15.37 0.24
C VAL A 105 6.29 -14.84 -1.17
N VAL A 106 7.30 -15.38 -1.88
CA VAL A 106 7.65 -14.96 -3.24
C VAL A 106 6.50 -15.19 -4.22
N ARG A 107 5.83 -16.35 -4.16
CA ARG A 107 4.64 -16.67 -4.98
C ARG A 107 3.56 -15.61 -4.81
N ASN A 108 3.21 -15.28 -3.58
CA ASN A 108 2.15 -14.31 -3.32
C ASN A 108 2.57 -12.91 -3.81
N TRP A 109 3.76 -12.44 -3.43
CA TRP A 109 4.23 -11.12 -3.86
C TRP A 109 4.25 -10.99 -5.38
N PHE A 110 4.70 -12.03 -6.10
CA PHE A 110 4.70 -12.03 -7.55
C PHE A 110 3.30 -11.82 -8.14
N TRP A 111 2.34 -12.69 -7.79
CA TRP A 111 0.99 -12.62 -8.35
C TRP A 111 0.24 -11.35 -7.94
N VAL A 112 0.39 -10.92 -6.69
CA VAL A 112 -0.25 -9.71 -6.18
C VAL A 112 0.36 -8.45 -6.81
N THR A 113 1.67 -8.43 -7.09
CA THR A 113 2.31 -7.32 -7.82
C THR A 113 1.72 -7.16 -9.20
N ILE A 114 1.58 -8.25 -9.95
CA ILE A 114 0.98 -8.24 -11.30
C ILE A 114 -0.47 -7.76 -11.22
N ALA A 115 -1.24 -8.31 -10.29
CA ALA A 115 -2.65 -7.96 -10.11
C ALA A 115 -2.84 -6.47 -9.72
N ASN A 116 -2.07 -5.98 -8.75
CA ASN A 116 -2.07 -4.58 -8.34
C ASN A 116 -1.71 -3.66 -9.52
N LEU A 117 -0.67 -4.02 -10.30
CA LEU A 117 -0.27 -3.25 -11.48
C LEU A 117 -1.39 -3.17 -12.52
N ILE A 118 -2.04 -4.30 -12.84
CA ILE A 118 -3.16 -4.34 -13.79
C ILE A 118 -4.32 -3.47 -13.29
N GLY A 119 -4.68 -3.57 -12.00
CA GLY A 119 -5.73 -2.76 -11.41
C GLY A 119 -5.44 -1.26 -11.45
N SER A 120 -4.20 -0.87 -11.10
CA SER A 120 -3.78 0.53 -11.13
C SER A 120 -3.68 1.09 -12.56
N ILE A 121 -3.19 0.30 -13.52
CA ILE A 121 -3.17 0.68 -14.95
C ILE A 121 -4.59 0.82 -15.49
N ALA A 122 -5.52 -0.06 -15.11
CA ALA A 122 -6.91 0.04 -15.55
C ALA A 122 -7.53 1.39 -15.13
N VAL A 123 -7.30 1.83 -13.88
CA VAL A 123 -7.77 3.14 -13.42
C VAL A 123 -7.01 4.28 -14.13
N ALA A 124 -5.70 4.18 -14.30
CA ALA A 124 -4.90 5.18 -15.02
C ALA A 124 -5.37 5.36 -16.48
N TYR A 125 -5.71 4.26 -17.15
CA TYR A 125 -6.17 4.29 -18.54
C TYR A 125 -7.64 4.72 -18.64
N PHE A 126 -8.56 4.00 -18.01
CA PHE A 126 -9.99 4.27 -18.19
C PHE A 126 -10.43 5.56 -17.52
N PHE A 127 -10.01 5.82 -16.28
CA PHE A 127 -10.43 7.05 -15.58
C PHE A 127 -9.46 8.19 -15.88
N GLY A 128 -8.16 7.93 -15.84
CA GLY A 128 -7.16 8.96 -16.10
C GLY A 128 -7.15 9.47 -17.54
N HIS A 129 -6.96 8.57 -18.51
CA HIS A 129 -6.80 8.92 -19.92
C HIS A 129 -8.14 9.04 -20.67
N VAL A 130 -8.96 7.99 -20.69
CA VAL A 130 -10.21 7.96 -21.48
C VAL A 130 -11.24 8.98 -20.97
N LEU A 131 -11.42 9.11 -19.66
CA LEU A 131 -12.27 10.17 -19.07
C LEU A 131 -11.53 11.49 -18.87
N GLY A 132 -10.22 11.56 -19.12
CA GLY A 132 -9.40 12.76 -18.97
C GLY A 132 -9.18 13.23 -17.53
N MET A 133 -9.44 12.38 -16.52
CA MET A 133 -9.36 12.78 -15.10
C MET A 133 -7.93 12.96 -14.58
N THR A 134 -6.91 12.55 -15.33
CA THR A 134 -5.50 12.88 -15.03
C THR A 134 -4.91 13.88 -16.02
N GLU A 135 -5.73 14.37 -16.96
CA GLU A 135 -5.35 15.26 -18.06
C GLU A 135 -6.07 16.60 -17.94
N GLY A 136 -6.05 17.42 -19.01
CA GLY A 136 -6.65 18.75 -19.02
C GLY A 136 -6.13 19.62 -17.87
N VAL A 137 -7.04 20.08 -17.01
CA VAL A 137 -6.71 20.91 -15.84
C VAL A 137 -5.84 20.17 -14.80
N PHE A 138 -5.86 18.84 -14.78
CA PHE A 138 -5.06 18.02 -13.86
C PHE A 138 -3.69 17.63 -14.42
N LEU A 139 -3.48 17.80 -15.74
CA LEU A 139 -2.28 17.31 -16.44
C LEU A 139 -0.98 17.81 -15.82
N ALA A 140 -0.89 19.11 -15.57
CA ALA A 140 0.31 19.73 -15.01
C ALA A 140 0.69 19.09 -13.67
N LYS A 141 -0.30 18.84 -12.80
CA LYS A 141 -0.06 18.20 -11.50
C LYS A 141 0.28 16.72 -11.64
N SER A 142 -0.41 15.99 -12.52
CA SER A 142 -0.14 14.58 -12.80
C SER A 142 1.29 14.38 -13.28
N VAL A 143 1.70 15.14 -14.29
CA VAL A 143 3.04 15.07 -14.89
C VAL A 143 4.11 15.50 -13.90
N ALA A 144 3.93 16.62 -13.18
CA ALA A 144 4.90 17.05 -12.17
C ALA A 144 5.09 16.00 -11.07
N THR A 145 4.00 15.38 -10.60
CA THR A 145 4.05 14.33 -9.56
C THR A 145 4.74 13.07 -10.07
N ALA A 146 4.46 12.63 -11.30
CA ALA A 146 5.11 11.47 -11.90
C ALA A 146 6.60 11.74 -12.17
N GLN A 147 6.91 12.91 -12.73
CA GLN A 147 8.27 13.33 -13.08
C GLN A 147 9.17 13.38 -11.85
N ALA A 148 8.68 13.95 -10.73
CA ALA A 148 9.43 14.01 -9.47
C ALA A 148 9.79 12.61 -8.92
N LYS A 149 8.97 11.59 -9.19
CA LYS A 149 9.21 10.20 -8.78
C LYS A 149 10.28 9.54 -9.63
N VAL A 150 10.19 9.66 -10.96
CA VAL A 150 11.15 9.02 -11.89
C VAL A 150 12.48 9.77 -11.98
N SER A 151 12.55 11.03 -11.58
CA SER A 151 13.81 11.80 -11.51
C SER A 151 14.64 11.50 -10.27
N ALA A 152 14.05 10.92 -9.22
CA ALA A 152 14.79 10.54 -8.03
C ALA A 152 15.73 9.36 -8.36
N ASP A 153 16.98 9.44 -7.91
CA ASP A 153 17.91 8.34 -8.09
C ASP A 153 17.48 7.07 -7.32
N PHE A 154 18.20 5.98 -7.55
CA PHE A 154 17.89 4.69 -6.96
C PHE A 154 17.87 4.75 -5.42
N MET A 155 18.87 5.39 -4.79
CA MET A 155 18.99 5.40 -3.33
C MET A 155 17.91 6.25 -2.68
N HIS A 156 17.59 7.41 -3.25
CA HIS A 156 16.50 8.26 -2.79
C HIS A 156 15.16 7.52 -2.92
N SER A 157 14.90 6.88 -4.06
CA SER A 157 13.67 6.10 -4.29
C SER A 157 13.56 4.90 -3.35
N PHE A 158 14.68 4.21 -3.09
CA PHE A 158 14.76 3.08 -2.18
C PHE A 158 14.46 3.49 -0.73
N ILE A 159 15.17 4.48 -0.18
CA ILE A 159 14.97 4.96 1.20
C ILE A 159 13.56 5.52 1.38
N SER A 160 13.07 6.28 0.39
CA SER A 160 11.69 6.77 0.37
C SER A 160 10.68 5.62 0.41
N GLY A 161 10.96 4.53 -0.31
CA GLY A 161 10.17 3.29 -0.24
C GLY A 161 10.20 2.63 1.14
N VAL A 162 11.33 2.62 1.84
CA VAL A 162 11.42 2.08 3.21
C VAL A 162 10.48 2.84 4.15
N GLY A 163 10.59 4.17 4.15
CA GLY A 163 9.75 5.05 4.98
C GLY A 163 8.26 4.90 4.66
N CYS A 164 7.91 4.81 3.37
CA CYS A 164 6.53 4.59 2.93
C CYS A 164 5.95 3.31 3.55
N ASN A 165 6.59 2.17 3.31
CA ASN A 165 5.96 0.91 3.67
C ASN A 165 6.06 0.59 5.16
N TRP A 166 6.95 1.25 5.89
CA TRP A 166 6.87 1.26 7.36
C TRP A 166 5.52 1.83 7.81
N LEU A 167 5.12 3.01 7.29
CA LEU A 167 3.84 3.64 7.65
C LEU A 167 2.62 2.88 7.12
N VAL A 168 2.68 2.33 5.89
CA VAL A 168 1.58 1.50 5.35
C VAL A 168 1.37 0.22 6.17
N CYS A 169 2.45 -0.46 6.55
CA CYS A 169 2.35 -1.66 7.39
C CYS A 169 1.87 -1.31 8.80
N LEU A 170 2.25 -0.16 9.36
CA LEU A 170 1.69 0.34 10.62
C LEU A 170 0.21 0.68 10.52
N ALA A 171 -0.27 1.24 9.40
CA ALA A 171 -1.70 1.44 9.18
C ALA A 171 -2.47 0.10 9.23
N VAL A 172 -1.97 -0.94 8.55
CA VAL A 172 -2.57 -2.28 8.59
C VAL A 172 -2.48 -2.89 9.99
N TRP A 173 -1.36 -2.70 10.70
CA TRP A 173 -1.19 -3.12 12.10
C TRP A 173 -2.22 -2.47 13.03
N LEU A 174 -2.42 -1.16 12.93
CA LEU A 174 -3.42 -0.42 13.71
C LEU A 174 -4.86 -0.83 13.33
N ALA A 175 -5.10 -1.19 12.06
CA ALA A 175 -6.38 -1.77 11.67
C ALA A 175 -6.63 -3.13 12.33
N TYR A 176 -5.60 -3.95 12.57
CA TYR A 176 -5.75 -5.16 13.38
C TYR A 176 -5.99 -4.88 14.85
N ALA A 177 -5.49 -3.75 15.38
CA ALA A 177 -5.67 -3.38 16.78
C ALA A 177 -7.14 -3.18 17.16
N SER A 178 -7.97 -2.62 16.27
CA SER A 178 -9.38 -2.33 16.56
C SER A 178 -10.34 -3.41 16.05
N LYS A 179 -11.36 -3.72 16.85
CA LYS A 179 -12.50 -4.56 16.45
C LYS A 179 -13.62 -3.78 15.75
N GLU A 180 -13.62 -2.46 15.89
CA GLU A 180 -14.68 -1.58 15.39
C GLU A 180 -14.27 -0.88 14.09
N MET A 181 -15.23 -0.70 13.19
CA MET A 181 -15.00 -0.06 11.88
C MET A 181 -14.37 1.34 12.03
N GLY A 182 -14.89 2.18 12.92
CA GLY A 182 -14.38 3.54 13.14
C GLY A 182 -12.91 3.57 13.60
N GLY A 183 -12.54 2.69 14.53
CA GLY A 183 -11.16 2.57 15.00
C GLY A 183 -10.21 2.07 13.92
N LYS A 184 -10.66 1.15 13.05
CA LYS A 184 -9.88 0.71 11.88
C LYS A 184 -9.63 1.85 10.90
N VAL A 185 -10.67 2.63 10.58
CA VAL A 185 -10.58 3.78 9.67
C VAL A 185 -9.57 4.79 10.20
N ILE A 186 -9.72 5.23 11.45
CA ILE A 186 -8.81 6.22 12.07
C ILE A 186 -7.38 5.68 12.16
N GLY A 187 -7.21 4.41 12.55
CA GLY A 187 -5.91 3.76 12.66
C GLY A 187 -5.16 3.67 11.33
N MET A 188 -5.87 3.53 10.21
CA MET A 188 -5.27 3.57 8.87
C MET A 188 -5.06 4.99 8.35
N TRP A 189 -5.95 5.93 8.70
CA TRP A 189 -5.99 7.26 8.11
C TRP A 189 -4.69 8.03 8.33
N PHE A 190 -4.28 8.17 9.59
CA PHE A 190 -3.15 9.04 9.94
C PHE A 190 -1.79 8.55 9.40
N PRO A 191 -1.41 7.27 9.51
CA PRO A 191 -0.15 6.82 8.93
C PRO A 191 -0.12 6.93 7.39
N VAL A 192 -1.26 6.69 6.72
CA VAL A 192 -1.35 6.87 5.26
C VAL A 192 -1.23 8.33 4.87
N MET A 193 -1.99 9.22 5.53
CA MET A 193 -1.89 10.66 5.34
C MET A 193 -0.46 11.15 5.58
N ALA A 194 0.23 10.65 6.61
CA ALA A 194 1.60 11.04 6.93
C ALA A 194 2.58 10.70 5.79
N PHE A 195 2.57 9.48 5.25
CA PHE A 195 3.54 9.14 4.19
C PHE A 195 3.29 9.94 2.91
N VAL A 196 2.02 10.26 2.60
CA VAL A 196 1.66 11.06 1.43
C VAL A 196 2.10 12.52 1.64
N ALA A 197 1.81 13.10 2.79
CA ALA A 197 2.21 14.47 3.13
C ALA A 197 3.74 14.65 3.17
N ILE A 198 4.48 13.64 3.63
CA ILE A 198 5.95 13.62 3.62
C ILE A 198 6.51 13.46 2.19
N GLY A 199 5.76 12.83 1.29
CA GLY A 199 6.18 12.56 -0.09
C GLY A 199 6.95 11.25 -0.26
N PHE A 200 6.70 10.25 0.60
CA PHE A 200 7.30 8.94 0.43
C PHE A 200 6.74 8.18 -0.80
N GLN A 201 7.54 7.27 -1.35
CA GLN A 201 7.18 6.51 -2.55
C GLN A 201 6.53 5.16 -2.24
N HIS A 202 5.31 4.97 -2.72
CA HIS A 202 4.55 3.73 -2.59
C HIS A 202 4.49 3.01 -3.93
N VAL A 203 4.97 1.76 -4.01
CA VAL A 203 5.10 1.04 -5.28
C VAL A 203 3.77 0.93 -6.02
N VAL A 204 2.66 0.63 -5.32
CA VAL A 204 1.33 0.49 -5.93
C VAL A 204 0.72 1.84 -6.29
N ALA A 205 1.02 2.91 -5.55
CA ALA A 205 0.56 4.25 -5.95
C ALA A 205 1.31 4.73 -7.21
N ASN A 206 2.59 4.37 -7.31
CA ASN A 206 3.42 4.64 -8.47
C ASN A 206 2.96 3.84 -9.71
N MET A 207 2.35 2.66 -9.54
CA MET A 207 1.68 1.88 -10.61
C MET A 207 0.46 2.59 -11.23
N PHE A 208 -0.02 3.69 -10.63
CA PHE A 208 -1.09 4.51 -11.20
C PHE A 208 -0.54 5.81 -11.81
N ILE A 209 0.11 6.64 -11.00
CA ILE A 209 0.46 8.02 -11.39
C ILE A 209 1.49 8.07 -12.53
N ILE A 210 2.44 7.14 -12.55
CA ILE A 210 3.47 7.10 -13.60
C ILE A 210 2.86 6.61 -14.92
N PRO A 211 2.09 5.49 -14.96
CA PRO A 211 1.34 5.12 -16.16
C PRO A 211 0.37 6.20 -16.65
N ALA A 212 -0.31 6.94 -15.77
CA ALA A 212 -1.17 8.06 -16.17
C ALA A 212 -0.39 9.12 -16.97
N ALA A 213 0.81 9.49 -16.51
CA ALA A 213 1.68 10.42 -17.24
C ALA A 213 2.27 9.81 -18.53
N ILE A 214 2.48 8.48 -18.58
CA ILE A 214 2.88 7.78 -19.82
C ILE A 214 1.75 7.83 -20.85
N PHE A 215 0.50 7.58 -20.46
CA PHE A 215 -0.65 7.65 -21.38
C PHE A 215 -0.91 9.07 -21.88
N ALA A 216 -0.61 10.08 -21.07
CA ALA A 216 -0.61 11.48 -21.50
C ALA A 216 0.60 11.89 -22.38
N GLY A 217 1.51 10.95 -22.71
CA GLY A 217 2.66 11.18 -23.57
C GLY A 217 3.84 11.91 -22.92
N ALA A 218 3.81 12.12 -21.60
CA ALA A 218 4.82 12.90 -20.88
C ALA A 218 6.00 12.08 -20.34
N LEU A 219 5.83 10.76 -20.19
CA LEU A 219 6.84 9.83 -19.69
C LEU A 219 6.86 8.53 -20.49
N THR A 220 7.87 7.71 -20.24
CA THR A 220 8.04 6.39 -20.86
C THR A 220 8.15 5.27 -19.84
N TRP A 221 7.84 4.03 -20.25
CA TRP A 221 8.00 2.84 -19.43
C TRP A 221 9.46 2.58 -19.02
N SER A 222 10.43 2.99 -19.85
CA SER A 222 11.86 2.88 -19.52
C SER A 222 12.27 3.82 -18.39
N GLN A 223 11.65 5.02 -18.29
CA GLN A 223 11.83 5.90 -17.13
C GLN A 223 11.16 5.35 -15.86
N TYR A 224 10.07 4.58 -16.00
CA TYR A 224 9.38 3.99 -14.85
C TYR A 224 10.13 2.81 -14.23
N PHE A 225 10.72 1.95 -15.05
CA PHE A 225 11.27 0.68 -14.57
C PHE A 225 12.32 0.82 -13.43
N PRO A 226 13.31 1.74 -13.49
CA PRO A 226 14.26 1.93 -12.38
C PRO A 226 13.58 2.38 -11.08
N ASN A 227 12.59 3.28 -11.18
CA ASN A 227 11.79 3.72 -10.05
C ASN A 227 11.03 2.54 -9.42
N PHE A 228 10.35 1.74 -10.26
CA PHE A 228 9.60 0.57 -9.81
C PHE A 228 10.49 -0.38 -8.98
N VAL A 229 11.67 -0.73 -9.48
CA VAL A 229 12.60 -1.63 -8.78
C VAL A 229 13.06 -1.04 -7.45
N ALA A 230 13.51 0.22 -7.43
CA ALA A 230 13.99 0.86 -6.22
C ALA A 230 12.91 0.94 -5.13
N VAL A 231 11.70 1.39 -5.51
CA VAL A 231 10.58 1.55 -4.58
C VAL A 231 10.03 0.20 -4.12
N PHE A 232 9.99 -0.81 -4.99
CA PHE A 232 9.60 -2.18 -4.61
C PHE A 232 10.53 -2.74 -3.53
N LEU A 233 11.85 -2.63 -3.72
CA LEU A 233 12.85 -3.10 -2.76
C LEU A 233 12.79 -2.32 -1.45
N GLY A 234 12.62 -1.00 -1.53
CA GLY A 234 12.44 -0.14 -0.37
C GLY A 234 11.20 -0.53 0.43
N ASN A 235 10.05 -0.68 -0.26
CA ASN A 235 8.81 -1.12 0.37
C ASN A 235 8.95 -2.52 0.98
N ALA A 236 9.63 -3.46 0.32
CA ALA A 236 9.87 -4.80 0.85
C ALA A 236 10.66 -4.74 2.17
N LEU A 237 11.72 -3.92 2.24
CA LEU A 237 12.51 -3.74 3.47
C LEU A 237 11.69 -3.04 4.58
N GLY A 238 10.93 -1.99 4.24
CA GLY A 238 10.06 -1.29 5.20
C GLY A 238 9.00 -2.21 5.81
N GLY A 239 8.36 -3.06 5.00
CA GLY A 239 7.33 -3.99 5.47
C GLY A 239 7.92 -5.20 6.20
N ALA A 240 8.85 -5.91 5.58
CA ALA A 240 9.37 -7.18 6.09
C ALA A 240 10.37 -6.98 7.23
N GLY A 241 11.22 -5.96 7.13
CA GLY A 241 12.24 -5.64 8.13
C GLY A 241 11.67 -4.83 9.28
N PHE A 242 11.17 -3.62 9.00
CA PHE A 242 10.83 -2.68 10.07
C PHE A 242 9.55 -3.03 10.83
N VAL A 243 8.53 -3.53 10.16
CA VAL A 243 7.32 -3.97 10.87
C VAL A 243 7.37 -5.47 11.12
N GLY A 244 7.49 -6.28 10.06
CA GLY A 244 7.43 -7.74 10.16
C GLY A 244 8.45 -8.36 11.13
N LEU A 245 9.74 -8.14 10.91
CA LEU A 245 10.81 -8.76 11.71
C LEU A 245 10.88 -8.16 13.12
N MET A 246 10.90 -6.83 13.25
CA MET A 246 11.04 -6.19 14.57
C MET A 246 9.89 -6.52 15.51
N TYR A 247 8.63 -6.45 15.03
CA TYR A 247 7.48 -6.78 15.86
C TYR A 247 7.41 -8.29 16.14
N PHE A 248 7.80 -9.13 15.18
CA PHE A 248 7.89 -10.57 15.43
C PHE A 248 8.92 -10.90 16.51
N MET A 249 10.08 -10.24 16.52
CA MET A 249 11.10 -10.43 17.56
C MET A 249 10.64 -9.94 18.93
N ALA A 250 9.98 -8.77 18.99
CA ALA A 250 9.50 -8.18 20.24
C ALA A 250 8.29 -8.91 20.84
N TYR A 251 7.38 -9.41 19.99
CA TYR A 251 6.09 -9.95 20.41
C TYR A 251 5.88 -11.40 20.01
N ARG A 252 6.96 -12.20 19.92
CA ARG A 252 6.94 -13.61 19.50
C ARG A 252 5.67 -14.33 19.96
N PRO A 253 4.82 -14.78 19.04
CA PRO A 253 3.64 -15.55 19.39
C PRO A 253 4.06 -16.83 20.13
N THR A 254 3.74 -16.92 21.42
CA THR A 254 3.93 -18.16 22.19
C THR A 254 2.79 -19.13 21.84
N LYS A 255 3.08 -20.43 21.74
CA LYS A 255 2.10 -21.48 21.38
C LYS A 255 0.80 -21.39 22.19
N GLU A 256 0.85 -20.98 23.45
CA GLU A 256 -0.32 -20.80 24.33
C GLU A 256 -1.39 -19.83 23.81
N SER A 257 -1.00 -18.84 23.01
CA SER A 257 -1.96 -17.84 22.49
C SER A 257 -2.86 -18.39 21.36
N ALA A 258 -2.48 -19.51 20.72
CA ALA A 258 -3.27 -20.13 19.66
C ALA A 258 -4.41 -21.02 20.19
N GLU A 259 -4.28 -21.57 21.40
CA GLU A 259 -5.28 -22.45 22.01
C GLU A 259 -6.43 -21.65 22.64
N SER A 260 -6.12 -20.51 23.26
CA SER A 260 -7.09 -19.59 23.86
C SER A 260 -8.13 -19.05 22.86
N THR A 261 -7.76 -18.83 21.60
CA THR A 261 -8.69 -18.34 20.57
C THR A 261 -9.60 -19.43 20.02
N SER A 262 -9.23 -20.71 20.17
CA SER A 262 -10.07 -21.84 19.73
C SER A 262 -11.21 -22.14 20.71
N GLN A 263 -11.05 -21.78 21.98
CA GLN A 263 -12.07 -21.96 23.03
C GLN A 263 -13.12 -20.83 23.08
N LEU A 264 -12.92 -19.78 22.28
CA LEU A 264 -13.85 -18.63 22.15
C LEU A 264 -14.65 -18.66 20.84
N ARG A 265 -14.61 -19.77 20.09
CA ARG A 265 -15.46 -20.02 18.92
C ARG A 265 -16.54 -21.03 19.24
#